data_AF-A0AAE4S9P3-F1
#
_entry.id   AF-A0AAE4S9P3-F1
#
_cell.length_a   1.000
_cell.length_b   1.000
_cell.length_c   1.000
_cell.angle_alpha   90.00
_cell.angle_beta   90.00
_cell.angle_gamma   90.00
#
_symmetry.space_group_name_H-M   'P 1'
#
loop_
_entity.id
_entity.type
_entity.pdbx_description
1 polymer ?
#
loop_
_entity_poly.entity_id
_entity_poly.type
_entity_poly.pdbx_seq_one_letter_code
_entity_poly.pdbx_strand_id
1 'polypeptide(L)'
;MVDNNTAGGSGRYRKVSSAGISERLFSWGKVQSEIVSAENEYLQIAGSLAEANKNIDQLKRENAALTTKYEQATTQFTQISEKLAEETIAHQLLKESYEANSQNWSDDDKVKELELHNQQTELAAKKSEISRLETELENAVAKAQELETQLAENKTELAEKTSRYDALTSEYTELVRQKNESLDRLAASEETISNLTQTHEKEIEALNKDFEEKGRQFLPTIHELTRTVDSWKYQRECDLTEIHRLRTDLDDKCAEAEKLRKELNELRDVKMKMLTDINRMGFTSVKADLENQNKQEQLKEEQARLTREISNLQQTKHSLESDLCAKKETLSTYSAITSEILDEWKEHAKRTRTSITDAAGTAPTEEKYGLLATISGHHTAFVPFAPSSYEELRNADAMVREAAKKLATCMNTSNCRKEAFIVVPDECMMYITKTLYASPACSVEVITPSQVIAAVRTIARFVVYEKTQTR
;
A
#
# COMPACT_ATOMS: atom_id res chain seq x y z
N MET A 1 66.55 42.07 -164.01
CA MET A 1 65.70 41.52 -165.09
C MET A 1 65.15 42.70 -165.88
N VAL A 2 65.83 43.04 -166.98
CA VAL A 2 65.34 42.98 -168.39
C VAL A 2 64.81 44.37 -168.80
N ASP A 3 65.62 45.22 -169.46
CA ASP A 3 65.96 45.33 -170.91
C ASP A 3 65.01 46.30 -171.65
N ASN A 4 65.51 47.41 -172.19
CA ASN A 4 65.98 47.67 -173.58
C ASN A 4 64.91 48.25 -174.51
N ASN A 5 65.28 49.30 -175.26
CA ASN A 5 65.35 49.39 -176.75
C ASN A 5 65.09 50.83 -177.27
N THR A 6 66.09 51.53 -177.85
CA THR A 6 66.57 51.52 -179.28
C THR A 6 65.55 52.17 -180.24
N ALA A 7 65.82 52.84 -181.38
CA ALA A 7 66.94 53.13 -182.31
C ALA A 7 66.48 54.39 -183.13
N GLY A 8 67.17 55.07 -184.04
CA GLY A 8 68.39 54.85 -184.81
C GLY A 8 68.26 55.53 -186.19
N GLY A 9 69.34 56.16 -186.67
CA GLY A 9 69.69 56.37 -188.10
C GLY A 9 68.82 57.33 -188.94
N SER A 10 69.22 57.81 -190.11
CA SER A 10 70.48 57.92 -190.85
C SER A 10 70.17 58.85 -192.05
N GLY A 11 71.17 59.54 -192.61
CA GLY A 11 70.97 60.74 -193.45
C GLY A 11 70.70 60.54 -194.95
N ARG A 12 70.65 61.66 -195.69
CA ARG A 12 71.37 61.89 -196.96
C ARG A 12 71.12 63.30 -197.52
N TYR A 13 72.20 63.84 -198.07
CA TYR A 13 72.46 65.16 -198.64
C TYR A 13 71.63 65.52 -199.88
N ARG A 14 71.34 66.82 -200.09
CA ARG A 14 71.53 67.50 -201.40
C ARG A 14 71.57 69.04 -201.30
N LYS A 15 72.63 69.59 -201.91
CA LYS A 15 72.90 71.00 -202.29
C LYS A 15 71.71 71.64 -203.03
N VAL A 16 71.41 72.94 -202.81
CA VAL A 16 71.23 73.98 -203.88
C VAL A 16 71.22 75.44 -203.32
N SER A 17 71.94 76.32 -204.04
CA SER A 17 71.74 77.77 -204.35
C SER A 17 71.46 78.85 -203.28
N SER A 18 72.54 79.57 -202.96
CA SER A 18 72.80 81.04 -202.99
C SER A 18 71.69 82.12 -203.07
N ALA A 19 70.43 81.91 -202.68
CA ALA A 19 69.42 82.97 -202.78
C ALA A 19 68.45 83.18 -201.57
N GLY A 20 68.57 82.44 -200.46
CA GLY A 20 67.57 82.48 -199.37
C GLY A 20 68.09 82.75 -197.95
N ILE A 21 69.25 83.39 -197.78
CA ILE A 21 69.90 83.61 -196.47
C ILE A 21 69.03 84.48 -195.53
N SER A 22 68.21 85.38 -196.09
CA SER A 22 67.33 86.29 -195.33
C SER A 22 66.15 85.58 -194.67
N GLU A 23 65.63 84.50 -195.27
CA GLU A 23 64.43 83.79 -194.80
C GLU A 23 64.73 82.78 -193.67
N ARG A 24 65.94 82.22 -193.62
CA ARG A 24 66.34 81.27 -192.57
C ARG A 24 66.78 81.95 -191.26
N LEU A 25 67.35 83.15 -191.33
CA LEU A 25 67.68 83.94 -190.13
C LEU A 25 66.42 84.31 -189.35
N PHE A 26 65.30 84.57 -190.02
CA PHE A 26 64.00 84.80 -189.38
C PHE A 26 63.41 83.54 -188.72
N SER A 27 63.69 82.33 -189.24
CA SER A 27 63.26 81.07 -188.60
C SER A 27 64.03 80.71 -187.32
N TRP A 28 65.28 81.19 -187.19
CA TRP A 28 66.11 80.96 -185.99
C TRP A 28 65.62 81.72 -184.76
N GLY A 29 65.08 82.94 -184.94
CA GLY A 29 64.48 83.69 -183.84
C GLY A 29 63.26 82.98 -183.24
N LYS A 30 62.47 82.29 -184.06
CA LYS A 30 61.32 81.50 -183.60
C LYS A 30 61.76 80.27 -182.79
N VAL A 31 62.73 79.51 -183.30
CA VAL A 31 63.31 78.35 -182.60
C VAL A 31 63.92 78.76 -181.25
N GLN A 32 64.62 79.90 -181.22
CA GLN A 32 65.22 80.40 -179.98
C GLN A 32 64.16 80.80 -178.94
N SER A 33 63.03 81.38 -179.37
CA SER A 33 61.91 81.68 -178.46
C SER A 33 61.22 80.42 -177.91
N GLU A 34 61.10 79.37 -178.71
CA GLU A 34 60.50 78.09 -178.30
C GLU A 34 61.44 77.34 -177.34
N ILE A 35 62.76 77.42 -177.52
CA ILE A 35 63.76 76.85 -176.59
C ILE A 35 63.69 77.56 -175.23
N VAL A 36 63.66 78.90 -175.21
CA VAL A 36 63.55 79.66 -173.96
C VAL A 36 62.21 79.40 -173.25
N SER A 37 61.13 79.20 -174.01
CA SER A 37 59.83 78.80 -173.44
C SER A 37 59.90 77.40 -172.81
N ALA A 38 60.51 76.44 -173.51
CA ALA A 38 60.67 75.07 -173.00
C ALA A 38 61.60 74.99 -171.78
N GLU A 39 62.66 75.79 -171.72
CA GLU A 39 63.53 75.89 -170.54
C GLU A 39 62.80 76.48 -169.33
N ASN A 40 61.94 77.49 -169.54
CA ASN A 40 61.11 78.05 -168.47
C ASN A 40 60.08 77.04 -167.96
N GLU A 41 59.42 76.29 -168.85
CA GLU A 41 58.51 75.21 -168.45
C GLU A 41 59.24 74.11 -167.69
N TYR A 42 60.44 73.72 -168.13
CA TYR A 42 61.27 72.73 -167.44
C TYR A 42 61.67 73.19 -166.04
N LEU A 43 62.08 74.45 -165.88
CA LEU A 43 62.41 75.03 -164.57
C LEU A 43 61.18 75.10 -163.65
N GLN A 44 60.00 75.41 -164.20
CA GLN A 44 58.76 75.45 -163.44
C GLN A 44 58.32 74.05 -162.98
N ILE A 45 58.50 73.03 -163.83
CA ILE A 45 58.25 71.63 -163.49
C ILE A 45 59.27 71.13 -162.46
N ALA A 46 60.55 71.46 -162.63
CA ALA A 46 61.60 71.08 -161.69
C ALA A 46 61.39 71.71 -160.30
N GLY A 47 60.95 72.98 -160.25
CA GLY A 47 60.55 73.65 -159.01
C GLY A 47 59.35 72.97 -158.34
N SER A 48 58.31 72.65 -159.11
CA SER A 48 57.12 71.95 -158.62
C SER A 48 57.43 70.54 -158.10
N LEU A 49 58.37 69.84 -158.75
CA LEU A 49 58.81 68.50 -158.34
C LEU A 49 59.63 68.54 -157.04
N ALA A 50 60.50 69.54 -156.87
CA ALA A 50 61.24 69.74 -155.63
C ALA A 50 60.30 70.07 -154.45
N GLU A 51 59.28 70.89 -154.68
CA GLU A 51 58.27 71.22 -153.68
C GLU A 51 57.39 70.01 -153.31
N ALA A 52 56.99 69.20 -154.30
CA ALA A 52 56.26 67.95 -154.05
C ALA A 52 57.09 66.95 -153.22
N ASN A 53 58.38 66.81 -153.50
CA ASN A 53 59.27 65.93 -152.72
C ASN A 53 59.45 66.43 -151.28
N LYS A 54 59.55 67.75 -151.07
CA LYS A 54 59.59 68.36 -149.74
C LYS A 54 58.32 68.06 -148.93
N ASN A 55 57.15 68.12 -149.58
CA ASN A 55 55.86 67.79 -148.96
C ASN A 55 55.76 66.29 -148.62
N ILE A 56 56.26 65.40 -149.48
CA ILE A 56 56.31 63.96 -149.21
C ILE A 56 57.18 63.65 -147.99
N ASP A 57 58.35 64.28 -147.88
CA ASP A 57 59.25 64.06 -146.73
C ASP A 57 58.71 64.65 -145.43
N GLN A 58 57.89 65.72 -145.51
CA GLN A 58 57.15 66.24 -144.36
C GLN A 58 56.06 65.25 -143.92
N LEU A 59 55.24 64.75 -144.85
CA LEU A 59 54.18 63.78 -144.55
C LEU A 59 54.74 62.46 -143.98
N LYS A 60 55.89 62.00 -144.47
CA LYS A 60 56.57 60.82 -143.90
C LYS A 60 56.97 61.03 -142.44
N ARG A 61 57.48 62.22 -142.09
CA ARG A 61 57.84 62.57 -140.71
C ARG A 61 56.60 62.70 -139.81
N GLU A 62 55.53 63.30 -140.32
CA GLU A 62 54.27 63.42 -139.59
C GLU A 62 53.62 62.05 -139.35
N ASN A 63 53.64 61.16 -140.33
CA ASN A 63 53.09 59.82 -140.19
C ASN A 63 53.91 58.96 -139.20
N ALA A 64 55.26 59.04 -139.24
CA ALA A 64 56.11 58.39 -138.25
C ALA A 64 55.84 58.90 -136.83
N ALA A 65 55.64 60.22 -136.65
CA ALA A 65 55.32 60.81 -135.36
C ALA A 65 53.93 60.37 -134.83
N LEU A 66 52.95 60.19 -135.73
CA LEU A 66 51.62 59.66 -135.37
C LEU A 66 51.68 58.20 -134.95
N THR A 67 52.46 57.35 -135.64
CA THR A 67 52.66 55.96 -135.27
C THR A 67 53.23 55.84 -133.85
N THR A 68 54.25 56.63 -133.51
CA THR A 68 54.82 56.63 -132.15
C THR A 68 53.80 57.07 -131.09
N LYS A 69 52.96 58.07 -131.38
CA LYS A 69 51.90 58.49 -130.45
C LYS A 69 50.84 57.40 -130.23
N TYR A 70 50.50 56.64 -131.28
CA TYR A 70 49.54 55.55 -131.19
C TYR A 70 50.09 54.37 -130.36
N GLU A 71 51.37 54.03 -130.53
CA GLU A 71 52.05 53.01 -129.71
C GLU A 71 52.11 53.41 -128.22
N GLN A 72 52.38 54.68 -127.93
CA GLN A 72 52.35 55.21 -126.56
C GLN A 72 50.95 55.13 -125.94
N ALA A 73 49.91 55.51 -126.68
CA ALA A 73 48.52 55.42 -126.22
C ALA A 73 48.10 53.96 -125.95
N THR A 74 48.52 53.03 -126.82
CA THR A 74 48.26 51.59 -126.64
C THR A 74 48.92 51.05 -125.38
N THR A 75 50.17 51.44 -125.13
CA THR A 75 50.92 51.03 -123.92
C THR A 75 50.25 51.56 -122.64
N GLN A 76 49.80 52.82 -122.65
CA GLN A 76 49.06 53.42 -121.53
C GLN A 76 47.74 52.70 -121.26
N PHE A 77 47.01 52.32 -122.32
CA PHE A 77 45.75 51.59 -122.18
C PHE A 77 45.96 50.22 -121.52
N THR A 78 47.00 49.48 -121.92
CA THR A 78 47.35 48.20 -121.28
C THR A 78 47.66 48.38 -119.79
N GLN A 79 48.48 49.37 -119.43
CA GLN A 79 48.80 49.66 -118.02
C GLN A 79 47.57 50.04 -117.19
N ILE A 80 46.63 50.78 -117.77
CA ILE A 80 45.37 51.13 -117.09
C ILE A 80 44.50 49.89 -116.89
N SER A 81 44.43 49.01 -117.89
CA SER A 81 43.64 47.77 -117.79
C SER A 81 44.18 46.79 -116.75
N GLU A 82 45.51 46.71 -116.60
CA GLU A 82 46.16 45.90 -115.55
C GLU A 82 45.87 46.46 -114.16
N LYS A 83 46.02 47.78 -113.96
CA LYS A 83 45.69 48.43 -112.69
C LYS A 83 44.22 48.25 -112.29
N LEU A 84 43.30 48.29 -113.25
CA LEU A 84 41.89 48.08 -112.99
C LEU A 84 41.59 46.64 -112.55
N ALA A 85 42.30 45.66 -113.12
CA ALA A 85 42.18 44.26 -112.72
C ALA A 85 42.72 44.04 -111.28
N GLU A 86 43.84 44.65 -110.94
CA GLU A 86 44.40 44.62 -109.58
C GLU A 86 43.44 45.25 -108.55
N GLU A 87 42.85 46.39 -108.87
CA GLU A 87 41.91 47.08 -107.99
C GLU A 87 40.60 46.28 -107.81
N THR A 88 40.15 45.59 -108.86
CA THR A 88 38.99 44.69 -108.78
C THR A 88 39.25 43.51 -107.84
N ILE A 89 40.44 42.91 -107.90
CA ILE A 89 40.85 41.82 -106.99
C ILE A 89 40.95 42.33 -105.55
N ALA A 90 41.54 43.50 -105.35
CA ALA A 90 41.66 44.11 -104.02
C ALA A 90 40.28 44.39 -103.39
N HIS A 91 39.32 44.87 -104.19
CA HIS A 91 37.96 45.14 -103.72
C HIS A 91 37.20 43.87 -103.36
N GLN A 92 37.44 42.77 -104.07
CA GLN A 92 36.84 41.46 -103.77
C GLN A 92 37.40 40.88 -102.45
N LEU A 93 38.72 40.95 -102.25
CA LEU A 93 39.36 40.51 -101.00
C LEU A 93 38.91 41.36 -99.80
N LEU A 94 38.72 42.67 -99.99
CA LEU A 94 38.18 43.54 -98.94
C LEU A 94 36.75 43.12 -98.55
N LYS A 95 35.91 42.81 -99.54
CA LYS A 95 34.54 42.35 -99.31
C LYS A 95 34.51 41.04 -98.52
N GLU A 96 35.32 40.05 -98.92
CA GLU A 96 35.44 38.77 -98.22
C GLU A 96 35.97 38.95 -96.79
N SER A 97 36.92 39.88 -96.58
CA SER A 97 37.41 40.22 -95.24
C SER A 97 36.33 40.89 -94.37
N TYR A 98 35.45 41.71 -94.94
CA TYR A 98 34.33 42.33 -94.20
C TYR A 98 33.27 41.30 -93.83
N GLU A 99 32.93 40.39 -94.74
CA GLU A 99 31.97 39.31 -94.49
C GLU A 99 32.50 38.32 -93.42
N ALA A 100 33.79 37.97 -93.48
CA ALA A 100 34.43 37.15 -92.46
C ALA A 100 34.49 37.84 -91.07
N ASN A 101 34.78 39.14 -91.04
CA ASN A 101 34.78 39.90 -89.78
C ASN A 101 33.37 40.10 -89.21
N SER A 102 32.36 40.31 -90.06
CA SER A 102 30.96 40.40 -89.63
C SER A 102 30.46 39.10 -89.00
N GLN A 103 30.89 37.95 -89.53
CA GLN A 103 30.55 36.65 -88.97
C GLN A 103 31.25 36.41 -87.62
N ASN A 104 32.53 36.76 -87.51
CA ASN A 104 33.28 36.66 -86.25
C ASN A 104 32.68 37.52 -85.12
N TRP A 105 32.19 38.74 -85.42
CA TRP A 105 31.52 39.57 -84.41
C TRP A 105 30.16 38.98 -83.98
N SER A 106 29.41 38.39 -84.91
CA SER A 106 28.14 37.72 -84.57
C SER A 106 28.34 36.47 -83.69
N ASP A 107 29.45 35.75 -83.86
CA ASP A 107 29.71 34.54 -83.08
C ASP A 107 30.31 34.88 -81.70
N ASP A 108 31.11 35.94 -81.58
CA ASP A 108 31.61 36.45 -80.29
C ASP A 108 30.46 36.97 -79.39
N ASP A 109 29.46 37.65 -79.96
CA ASP A 109 28.27 38.09 -79.23
C ASP A 109 27.42 36.91 -78.71
N LYS A 110 27.24 35.85 -79.52
CA LYS A 110 26.52 34.64 -79.09
C LYS A 110 27.26 33.87 -78.00
N VAL A 111 28.59 33.81 -78.07
CA VAL A 111 29.41 33.15 -77.04
C VAL A 111 29.30 33.91 -75.72
N LYS A 112 29.40 35.25 -75.74
CA LYS A 112 29.19 36.10 -74.56
C LYS A 112 27.79 35.95 -73.97
N GLU A 113 26.76 35.87 -74.81
CA GLU A 113 25.37 35.69 -74.35
C GLU A 113 25.17 34.31 -73.68
N LEU A 114 25.76 33.25 -74.24
CA LEU A 114 25.75 31.91 -73.64
C LEU A 114 26.54 31.85 -72.33
N GLU A 115 27.72 32.46 -72.25
CA GLU A 115 28.50 32.55 -71.00
C GLU A 115 27.75 33.32 -69.93
N LEU A 116 27.12 34.45 -70.30
CA LEU A 116 26.34 35.26 -69.38
C LEU A 116 25.09 34.52 -68.90
N HIS A 117 24.43 33.76 -69.78
CA HIS A 117 23.29 32.92 -69.41
C HIS A 117 23.71 31.75 -68.49
N ASN A 118 24.85 31.11 -68.76
CA ASN A 118 25.40 30.07 -67.88
C ASN A 118 25.77 30.63 -66.51
N GLN A 119 26.44 31.79 -66.45
CA GLN A 119 26.78 32.47 -65.21
C GLN A 119 25.53 32.86 -64.41
N GLN A 120 24.48 33.34 -65.08
CA GLN A 120 23.19 33.63 -64.43
C GLN A 120 22.54 32.36 -63.87
N THR A 121 22.61 31.26 -64.60
CA THR A 121 22.05 29.97 -64.17
C THR A 121 22.82 29.39 -62.98
N GLU A 122 24.16 29.44 -63.02
CA GLU A 122 25.01 29.06 -61.88
C GLU A 122 24.76 29.95 -60.66
N LEU A 123 24.63 31.26 -60.86
CA LEU A 123 24.36 32.21 -59.78
C LEU A 123 22.98 31.97 -59.16
N ALA A 124 21.96 31.66 -59.96
CA ALA A 124 20.64 31.26 -59.48
C ALA A 124 20.70 29.95 -58.67
N ALA A 125 21.44 28.94 -59.16
CA ALA A 125 21.62 27.68 -58.46
C ALA A 125 22.37 27.86 -57.12
N LYS A 126 23.44 28.66 -57.11
CA LYS A 126 24.17 29.00 -55.87
C LYS A 126 23.30 29.77 -54.88
N LYS A 127 22.47 30.70 -55.36
CA LYS A 127 21.53 31.45 -54.50
C LYS A 127 20.48 30.53 -53.87
N SER A 128 19.94 29.59 -54.66
CA SER A 128 19.01 28.57 -54.14
C SER A 128 19.68 27.68 -53.09
N GLU A 129 20.93 27.29 -53.29
CA GLU A 129 21.68 26.46 -52.35
C GLU A 129 22.00 27.22 -51.05
N ILE A 130 22.35 28.52 -51.14
CA ILE A 130 22.52 29.38 -49.97
C ILE A 130 21.22 29.44 -49.16
N SER A 131 20.08 29.69 -49.80
CA SER A 131 18.79 29.74 -49.09
C SER A 131 18.42 28.40 -48.43
N ARG A 132 18.75 27.27 -49.07
CA ARG A 132 18.58 25.94 -48.46
C ARG A 132 19.45 25.78 -47.22
N LEU A 133 20.73 26.13 -47.31
CA LEU A 133 21.69 26.05 -46.19
C LEU A 133 21.34 27.02 -45.05
N GLU A 134 20.84 28.22 -45.35
CA GLU A 134 20.31 29.15 -44.35
C GLU A 134 19.14 28.53 -43.57
N THR A 135 18.20 27.89 -44.27
CA THR A 135 17.06 27.20 -43.65
C THR A 135 17.51 26.02 -42.79
N GLU A 136 18.50 25.24 -43.25
CA GLU A 136 19.08 24.14 -42.48
C GLU A 136 19.83 24.63 -41.22
N LEU A 137 20.53 25.76 -41.33
CA LEU A 137 21.20 26.39 -40.21
C LEU A 137 20.20 26.89 -39.16
N GLU A 138 19.12 27.56 -39.58
CA GLU A 138 18.06 28.02 -38.68
C GLU A 138 17.41 26.84 -37.93
N ASN A 139 17.11 25.75 -38.62
CA ASN A 139 16.57 24.53 -38.01
C ASN A 139 17.56 23.90 -37.02
N ALA A 140 18.86 23.88 -37.34
CA ALA A 140 19.88 23.37 -36.44
C ALA A 140 20.03 24.23 -35.18
N VAL A 141 19.94 25.55 -35.31
CA VAL A 141 19.96 26.50 -34.18
C VAL A 141 18.73 26.31 -33.29
N ALA A 142 17.53 26.19 -33.86
CA ALA A 142 16.31 25.94 -33.10
C ALA A 142 16.40 24.63 -32.29
N LYS A 143 16.91 23.56 -32.92
CA LYS A 143 17.11 22.27 -32.24
C LYS A 143 18.17 22.35 -31.13
N ALA A 144 19.22 23.14 -31.32
CA ALA A 144 20.23 23.36 -30.28
C ALA A 144 19.63 24.09 -29.05
N GLN A 145 18.82 25.12 -29.27
CA GLN A 145 18.13 25.84 -28.20
C GLN A 145 17.13 24.95 -27.43
N GLU A 146 16.41 24.07 -28.13
CA GLU A 146 15.52 23.10 -27.50
C GLU A 146 16.30 22.10 -26.62
N LEU A 147 17.42 21.58 -27.12
CA LEU A 147 18.30 20.69 -26.34
C LEU A 147 18.90 21.39 -25.12
N GLU A 148 19.29 22.66 -25.22
CA GLU A 148 19.76 23.46 -24.09
C GLU A 148 18.66 23.62 -23.01
N THR A 149 17.42 23.84 -23.45
CA THR A 149 16.25 23.96 -22.55
C THR A 149 16.00 22.63 -21.82
N GLN A 150 15.96 21.51 -22.55
CA GLN A 150 15.82 20.17 -21.96
C GLN A 150 16.97 19.84 -20.99
N LEU A 151 18.19 20.28 -21.30
CA LEU A 151 19.34 20.07 -20.44
C LEU A 151 19.24 20.89 -19.14
N ALA A 152 18.69 22.10 -19.19
CA ALA A 152 18.41 22.91 -18.00
C ALA A 152 17.30 22.31 -17.13
N GLU A 153 16.22 21.81 -17.74
CA GLU A 153 15.14 21.10 -17.05
C GLU A 153 15.66 19.83 -16.36
N ASN A 154 16.42 19.00 -17.08
CA ASN A 154 17.02 17.78 -16.53
C ASN A 154 17.97 18.05 -15.36
N LYS A 155 18.75 19.16 -15.41
CA LYS A 155 19.60 19.58 -14.29
C LYS A 155 18.77 19.96 -13.06
N THR A 156 17.63 20.62 -13.28
CA THR A 156 16.72 21.04 -12.20
C THR A 156 16.06 19.82 -11.56
N GLU A 157 15.54 18.89 -12.37
CA GLU A 157 14.96 17.63 -11.88
C GLU A 157 16.00 16.79 -11.12
N LEU A 158 17.25 16.74 -11.59
CA LEU A 158 18.33 16.05 -10.89
C LEU A 158 18.62 16.67 -9.52
N ALA A 159 18.63 18.01 -9.42
CA ALA A 159 18.82 18.71 -8.15
C ALA A 159 17.69 18.43 -7.17
N GLU A 160 16.43 18.44 -7.63
CA GLU A 160 15.26 18.09 -6.81
C GLU A 160 15.30 16.64 -6.33
N LYS A 161 15.63 15.68 -7.21
CA LYS A 161 15.78 14.27 -6.83
C LYS A 161 16.90 14.07 -5.82
N THR A 162 18.02 14.79 -5.97
CA THR A 162 19.13 14.74 -5.02
C THR A 162 18.71 15.28 -3.66
N SER A 163 18.04 16.43 -3.61
CA SER A 163 17.51 16.99 -2.36
C SER A 163 16.51 16.06 -1.69
N ARG A 164 15.64 15.40 -2.46
CA ARG A 164 14.70 14.40 -1.94
C ARG A 164 15.41 13.18 -1.38
N TYR A 165 16.49 12.72 -2.03
CA TYR A 165 17.31 11.61 -1.54
C TYR A 165 18.01 11.95 -0.21
N ASP A 166 18.54 13.17 -0.07
CA ASP A 166 19.17 13.64 1.18
C ASP A 166 18.14 13.74 2.32
N ALA A 167 16.93 14.21 2.02
CA ALA A 167 15.82 14.25 2.98
C ALA A 167 15.41 12.83 3.43
N LEU A 168 15.26 11.90 2.48
CA LEU A 168 14.93 10.50 2.78
C LEU A 168 16.02 9.82 3.62
N THR A 169 17.28 10.12 3.32
CA THR A 169 18.43 9.60 4.08
C THR A 169 18.40 10.11 5.53
N SER A 170 18.10 11.41 5.71
CA SER A 170 17.95 12.00 7.04
C SER A 170 16.78 11.38 7.83
N GLU A 171 15.64 11.19 7.19
CA GLU A 171 14.47 10.51 7.79
C GLU A 171 14.81 9.06 8.17
N TYR A 172 15.49 8.33 7.30
CA TYR A 172 15.94 6.96 7.59
C TYR A 172 16.87 6.90 8.80
N THR A 173 17.84 7.81 8.91
CA THR A 173 18.73 7.86 10.08
C THR A 173 17.98 8.14 11.38
N GLU A 174 16.96 9.00 11.35
CA GLU A 174 16.13 9.31 12.51
C GLU A 174 15.26 8.11 12.92
N LEU A 175 14.67 7.38 11.95
CA LEU A 175 13.94 6.14 12.23
C LEU A 175 14.82 5.06 12.83
N VAL A 176 16.06 4.91 12.36
CA VAL A 176 17.04 3.97 12.95
C VAL A 176 17.37 4.37 14.39
N ARG A 177 17.53 5.67 14.67
CA ARG A 177 17.74 6.19 16.02
C ARG A 177 16.56 5.83 16.94
N GLN A 178 15.33 6.12 16.52
CA GLN A 178 14.12 5.80 17.28
C GLN A 178 13.93 4.29 17.53
N LYS A 179 14.26 3.46 16.52
CA LYS A 179 14.25 2.01 16.67
C LYS A 179 15.21 1.56 17.78
N ASN A 180 16.44 2.09 17.79
CA ASN A 180 17.43 1.73 18.80
C ASN A 180 17.00 2.19 20.20
N GLU A 181 16.47 3.41 20.35
CA GLU A 181 15.92 3.88 21.64
C GLU A 181 14.78 2.98 22.14
N SER A 182 13.94 2.47 21.23
CA SER A 182 12.86 1.55 21.59
C SER A 182 13.39 0.19 22.04
N LEU A 183 14.47 -0.31 21.41
CA LEU A 183 15.16 -1.53 21.83
C LEU A 183 15.81 -1.37 23.20
N ASP A 184 16.44 -0.22 23.47
CA ASP A 184 17.03 0.06 24.79
C ASP A 184 15.96 0.12 25.89
N ARG A 185 14.80 0.74 25.61
CA ARG A 185 13.65 0.73 26.53
C ARG A 185 13.10 -0.67 26.77
N LEU A 186 13.05 -1.51 25.73
CA LEU A 186 12.60 -2.90 25.86
C LEU A 186 13.55 -3.68 26.78
N ALA A 187 14.87 -3.59 26.54
CA ALA A 187 15.88 -4.23 27.39
C ALA A 187 15.78 -3.80 28.86
N ALA A 188 15.60 -2.50 29.12
CA ALA A 188 15.40 -1.99 30.48
C ALA A 188 14.09 -2.50 31.13
N SER A 189 13.03 -2.67 30.34
CA SER A 189 11.76 -3.24 30.82
C SER A 189 11.87 -4.73 31.13
N GLU A 190 12.61 -5.49 30.31
CA GLU A 190 12.90 -6.91 30.55
C GLU A 190 13.73 -7.10 31.83
N GLU A 191 14.73 -6.25 32.06
CA GLU A 191 15.50 -6.23 33.31
C GLU A 191 14.59 -5.92 34.51
N THR A 192 13.69 -4.95 34.39
CA THR A 192 12.73 -4.60 35.44
C THR A 192 11.79 -5.76 35.76
N ILE A 193 11.27 -6.44 34.75
CA ILE A 193 10.40 -7.63 34.92
C ILE A 193 11.17 -8.76 35.60
N SER A 194 12.43 -9.00 35.21
CA SER A 194 13.29 -10.01 35.82
C SER A 194 13.50 -9.73 37.32
N ASN A 195 13.83 -8.49 37.67
CA ASN A 195 14.02 -8.05 39.06
C ASN A 195 12.73 -8.16 39.89
N LEU A 196 11.57 -7.78 39.32
CA LEU A 196 10.27 -7.92 39.98
C LEU A 196 9.89 -9.39 40.19
N THR A 197 10.13 -10.24 39.19
CA THR A 197 9.86 -11.68 39.27
C THR A 197 10.67 -12.32 40.39
N GLN A 198 11.97 -12.03 40.45
CA GLN A 198 12.85 -12.52 41.52
C GLN A 198 12.42 -12.00 42.90
N THR A 199 11.92 -10.76 42.98
CA THR A 199 11.42 -10.17 44.23
C THR A 199 10.16 -10.89 44.71
N HIS A 200 9.17 -11.08 43.84
CA HIS A 200 7.95 -11.80 44.17
C HIS A 200 8.21 -13.27 44.51
N GLU A 201 9.15 -13.95 43.84
CA GLU A 201 9.54 -15.32 44.20
C GLU A 201 10.07 -15.40 45.64
N LYS A 202 10.94 -14.47 46.04
CA LYS A 202 11.45 -14.39 47.42
C LYS A 202 10.34 -14.11 48.44
N GLU A 203 9.38 -13.24 48.11
CA GLU A 203 8.24 -12.93 48.97
C GLU A 203 7.30 -14.14 49.13
N ILE A 204 7.01 -14.85 48.04
CA ILE A 204 6.22 -16.09 48.06
C ILE A 204 6.92 -17.16 48.90
N GLU A 205 8.23 -17.33 48.74
CA GLU A 205 9.00 -18.30 49.52
C GLU A 205 9.00 -17.95 51.01
N ALA A 206 9.11 -16.66 51.36
CA ALA A 206 9.00 -16.19 52.74
C ALA A 206 7.60 -16.45 53.33
N LEU A 207 6.53 -16.16 52.57
CA LEU A 207 5.16 -16.43 53.00
C LEU A 207 4.89 -17.92 53.18
N ASN A 208 5.34 -18.76 52.24
CA ASN A 208 5.19 -20.21 52.36
C ASN A 208 5.89 -20.73 53.61
N LYS A 209 7.09 -20.24 53.90
CA LYS A 209 7.83 -20.60 55.13
C LYS A 209 7.08 -20.19 56.40
N ASP A 210 6.47 -19.01 56.43
CA ASP A 210 5.63 -18.55 57.54
C ASP A 210 4.35 -19.41 57.70
N PHE A 211 3.69 -19.76 56.59
CA PHE A 211 2.53 -20.65 56.58
C PHE A 211 2.87 -22.05 57.10
N GLU A 212 3.96 -22.64 56.63
CA GLU A 212 4.43 -23.94 57.13
C GLU A 212 4.73 -23.90 58.62
N GLU A 213 5.36 -22.83 59.09
CA GLU A 213 5.69 -22.67 60.50
C GLU A 213 4.44 -22.52 61.37
N LYS A 214 3.48 -21.71 60.94
CA LYS A 214 2.16 -21.62 61.59
C LYS A 214 1.43 -22.97 61.57
N GLY A 215 1.48 -23.69 60.46
CA GLY A 215 0.94 -25.05 60.36
C GLY A 215 1.58 -26.00 61.39
N ARG A 216 2.91 -25.95 61.53
CA ARG A 216 3.66 -26.71 62.55
C ARG A 216 3.25 -26.30 63.97
N GLN A 217 2.96 -25.03 64.23
CA GLN A 217 2.52 -24.54 65.54
C GLN A 217 1.08 -24.97 65.89
N PHE A 218 0.17 -25.03 64.91
CA PHE A 218 -1.22 -25.44 65.16
C PHE A 218 -1.39 -26.95 65.34
N LEU A 219 -0.54 -27.76 64.69
CA LEU A 219 -0.63 -29.22 64.77
C LEU A 219 -0.65 -29.76 66.22
N PRO A 220 0.26 -29.37 67.13
CA PRO A 220 0.20 -29.79 68.54
C PRO A 220 -1.11 -29.43 69.23
N THR A 221 -1.63 -28.22 69.01
CA THR A 221 -2.91 -27.78 69.58
C THR A 221 -4.08 -28.62 69.08
N ILE A 222 -4.11 -28.92 67.78
CA ILE A 222 -5.13 -29.81 67.19
C ILE A 222 -5.04 -31.22 67.79
N HIS A 223 -3.84 -31.77 67.95
CA HIS A 223 -3.66 -33.09 68.57
C HIS A 223 -4.13 -33.09 70.03
N GLU A 224 -3.85 -32.04 70.79
CA GLU A 224 -4.26 -31.93 72.19
C GLU A 224 -5.78 -31.76 72.34
N LEU A 225 -6.40 -30.95 71.48
CA LEU A 225 -7.85 -30.85 71.41
C LEU A 225 -8.49 -32.19 71.03
N THR A 226 -7.91 -32.91 70.07
CA THR A 226 -8.39 -34.24 69.67
C THR A 226 -8.33 -35.22 70.84
N ARG A 227 -7.21 -35.27 71.58
CA ARG A 227 -7.09 -36.08 72.80
C ARG A 227 -8.11 -35.70 73.86
N THR A 228 -8.34 -34.40 74.05
CA THR A 228 -9.31 -33.90 75.03
C THR A 228 -10.72 -34.34 74.65
N VAL A 229 -11.10 -34.22 73.37
CA VAL A 229 -12.39 -34.67 72.85
C VAL A 229 -12.55 -36.18 73.03
N ASP A 230 -11.53 -36.98 72.75
CA ASP A 230 -11.59 -38.43 72.92
C ASP A 230 -11.67 -38.84 74.40
N SER A 231 -10.98 -38.13 75.29
CA SER A 231 -11.12 -38.29 76.74
C SER A 231 -12.55 -37.98 77.20
N TRP A 232 -13.16 -36.90 76.69
CA TRP A 232 -14.56 -36.57 77.01
C TRP A 232 -15.55 -37.59 76.45
N LYS A 233 -15.32 -38.15 75.26
CA LYS A 233 -16.13 -39.24 74.72
C LYS A 233 -16.06 -40.47 75.62
N TYR A 234 -14.85 -40.87 76.02
CA TYR A 234 -14.65 -42.00 76.92
C TYR A 234 -15.35 -41.77 78.27
N GLN A 235 -15.18 -40.59 78.86
CA GLN A 235 -15.85 -40.24 80.12
C GLN A 235 -17.37 -40.31 79.98
N ARG A 236 -17.92 -39.78 78.89
CA ARG A 236 -19.36 -39.86 78.60
C ARG A 236 -19.84 -41.30 78.51
N GLU A 237 -19.10 -42.21 77.89
CA GLU A 237 -19.46 -43.64 77.81
C GLU A 237 -19.42 -44.32 79.19
N CYS A 238 -18.42 -44.00 80.02
CA CYS A 238 -18.36 -44.46 81.42
C CYS A 238 -19.57 -43.96 82.21
N ASP A 239 -19.87 -42.66 82.14
CA ASP A 239 -21.00 -42.05 82.84
C ASP A 239 -22.34 -42.65 82.38
N LEU A 240 -22.52 -42.89 81.07
CA LEU A 240 -23.71 -43.53 80.52
C LEU A 240 -23.89 -44.96 81.05
N THR A 241 -22.79 -45.71 81.17
CA THR A 241 -22.79 -47.08 81.72
C THR A 241 -23.20 -47.07 83.18
N GLU A 242 -22.66 -46.14 83.98
CA GLU A 242 -23.03 -46.00 85.39
C GLU A 242 -24.48 -45.55 85.57
N ILE A 243 -24.97 -44.63 84.73
CA ILE A 243 -26.40 -44.25 84.70
C ILE A 243 -27.28 -45.48 84.41
N HIS A 244 -26.89 -46.36 83.48
CA HIS A 244 -27.66 -47.58 83.18
C HIS A 244 -27.66 -48.54 84.38
N ARG A 245 -26.52 -48.70 85.06
CA ARG A 245 -26.39 -49.51 86.27
C ARG A 245 -27.28 -48.98 87.39
N LEU A 246 -27.19 -47.69 87.70
CA LEU A 246 -28.01 -47.02 88.72
C LEU A 246 -29.50 -47.08 88.40
N ARG A 247 -29.87 -46.98 87.11
CA ARG A 247 -31.27 -47.13 86.68
C ARG A 247 -31.78 -48.55 86.92
N THR A 248 -30.95 -49.56 86.64
CA THR A 248 -31.28 -50.97 86.91
C THR A 248 -31.45 -51.22 88.42
N ASP A 249 -30.52 -50.72 89.24
CA ASP A 249 -30.61 -50.80 90.71
C ASP A 249 -31.90 -50.11 91.23
N LEU A 250 -32.27 -48.97 90.65
CA LEU A 250 -33.49 -48.24 91.00
C LEU A 250 -34.75 -49.03 90.64
N ASP A 251 -34.80 -49.62 89.43
CA ASP A 251 -35.92 -50.45 88.99
C ASP A 251 -36.09 -51.68 89.90
N ASP A 252 -34.98 -52.33 90.29
CA ASP A 252 -34.98 -53.45 91.26
C ASP A 252 -35.51 -53.02 92.63
N LYS A 253 -35.09 -51.84 93.12
CA LYS A 253 -35.58 -51.27 94.38
C LYS A 253 -37.05 -50.88 94.31
N CYS A 254 -37.52 -50.35 93.18
CA CYS A 254 -38.93 -50.10 92.94
C CYS A 254 -39.75 -51.38 92.94
N ALA A 255 -39.24 -52.47 92.33
CA ALA A 255 -39.90 -53.77 92.36
C ALA A 255 -39.94 -54.37 93.78
N GLU A 256 -38.88 -54.22 94.57
CA GLU A 256 -38.83 -54.61 95.99
C GLU A 256 -39.85 -53.82 96.81
N ALA A 257 -39.93 -52.50 96.61
CA ALA A 257 -40.91 -51.64 97.27
C ALA A 257 -42.37 -52.00 96.89
N GLU A 258 -42.63 -52.36 95.63
CA GLU A 258 -43.96 -52.86 95.21
C GLU A 258 -44.32 -54.19 95.86
N LYS A 259 -43.35 -55.11 96.00
CA LYS A 259 -43.54 -56.38 96.71
C LYS A 259 -43.88 -56.14 98.18
N LEU A 260 -43.10 -55.30 98.87
CA LEU A 260 -43.38 -54.91 100.26
C LEU A 260 -44.73 -54.22 100.40
N ARG A 261 -45.13 -53.40 99.42
CA ARG A 261 -46.45 -52.75 99.40
C ARG A 261 -47.59 -53.77 99.25
N LYS A 262 -47.40 -54.83 98.45
CA LYS A 262 -48.37 -55.95 98.36
C LYS A 262 -48.47 -56.70 99.69
N GLU A 263 -47.34 -57.08 100.28
CA GLU A 263 -47.30 -57.75 101.58
C GLU A 263 -47.95 -56.90 102.69
N LEU A 264 -47.70 -55.59 102.70
CA LEU A 264 -48.33 -54.65 103.63
C LEU A 264 -49.85 -54.59 103.45
N ASN A 265 -50.33 -54.57 102.20
CA ASN A 265 -51.76 -54.58 101.91
C ASN A 265 -52.42 -55.91 102.33
N GLU A 266 -51.77 -57.05 102.09
CA GLU A 266 -52.23 -58.36 102.57
C GLU A 266 -52.33 -58.40 104.10
N LEU A 267 -51.31 -57.90 104.80
CA LEU A 267 -51.34 -57.77 106.26
C LEU A 267 -52.45 -56.83 106.74
N ARG A 268 -52.69 -55.73 106.02
CA ARG A 268 -53.80 -54.81 106.31
C ARG A 268 -55.16 -55.50 106.17
N ASP A 269 -55.34 -56.31 105.14
CA ASP A 269 -56.55 -57.08 104.92
C ASP A 269 -56.75 -58.16 105.99
N VAL A 270 -55.68 -58.87 106.37
CA VAL A 270 -55.70 -59.82 107.50
C VAL A 270 -56.09 -59.12 108.80
N LYS A 271 -55.50 -57.95 109.09
CA LYS A 271 -55.84 -57.12 110.25
C LYS A 271 -57.32 -56.70 110.23
N MET A 272 -57.82 -56.25 109.08
CA MET A 272 -59.23 -55.86 108.93
C MET A 272 -60.16 -57.05 109.14
N LYS A 273 -59.80 -58.24 108.66
CA LYS A 273 -60.54 -59.48 108.88
C LYS A 273 -60.56 -59.85 110.37
N MET A 274 -59.41 -59.82 111.05
CA MET A 274 -59.32 -60.04 112.50
C MET A 274 -60.16 -59.02 113.30
N LEU A 275 -60.11 -57.74 112.94
CA LEU A 275 -60.95 -56.70 113.57
C LEU A 275 -62.45 -56.97 113.37
N THR A 276 -62.82 -57.45 112.18
CA THR A 276 -64.20 -57.82 111.86
C THR A 276 -64.64 -59.05 112.66
N ASP A 277 -63.78 -60.06 112.79
CA ASP A 277 -64.03 -61.27 113.57
C ASP A 277 -64.13 -60.96 115.07
N ILE A 278 -63.26 -60.08 115.61
CA ILE A 278 -63.32 -59.61 117.00
C ILE A 278 -64.64 -58.86 117.27
N ASN A 279 -65.06 -57.98 116.35
CA ASN A 279 -66.34 -57.28 116.47
C ASN A 279 -67.53 -58.25 116.39
N ARG A 280 -67.40 -59.36 115.67
CA ARG A 280 -68.43 -60.41 115.54
C ARG A 280 -68.52 -61.33 116.76
N MET A 281 -67.44 -61.50 117.52
CA MET A 281 -67.37 -62.41 118.68
C MET A 281 -67.83 -61.81 120.02
N GLY A 282 -68.26 -60.54 120.08
CA GLY A 282 -68.96 -60.01 121.27
C GLY A 282 -68.12 -59.95 122.56
N PHE A 283 -66.79 -59.94 122.46
CA PHE A 283 -65.88 -59.81 123.61
C PHE A 283 -65.54 -58.34 123.89
N THR A 284 -66.43 -57.63 124.56
CA THR A 284 -66.21 -56.22 124.99
C THR A 284 -65.39 -56.07 126.28
N SER A 285 -64.80 -57.15 126.82
CA SER A 285 -64.18 -57.13 128.15
C SER A 285 -62.76 -57.69 128.26
N VAL A 286 -62.00 -57.80 127.15
CA VAL A 286 -60.53 -57.97 127.18
C VAL A 286 -59.91 -57.18 126.02
N LYS A 287 -60.20 -55.88 125.98
CA LYS A 287 -59.77 -54.93 124.94
C LYS A 287 -58.71 -53.93 125.44
N ALA A 288 -58.24 -54.06 126.68
CA ALA A 288 -57.36 -53.06 127.29
C ALA A 288 -55.90 -53.50 127.51
N ASP A 289 -55.59 -54.80 127.67
CA ASP A 289 -54.29 -55.20 128.23
C ASP A 289 -53.37 -56.04 127.32
N LEU A 290 -53.66 -56.15 126.02
CA LEU A 290 -52.77 -56.84 125.06
C LEU A 290 -52.34 -55.97 123.85
N GLU A 291 -52.75 -54.70 123.80
CA GLU A 291 -52.68 -53.85 122.60
C GLU A 291 -51.72 -52.64 122.69
N ASN A 292 -50.82 -52.60 123.68
CA ASN A 292 -49.91 -51.47 123.93
C ASN A 292 -48.63 -52.01 124.58
N GLN A 293 -47.47 -52.19 123.93
CA GLN A 293 -46.55 -51.17 123.40
C GLN A 293 -45.73 -51.66 122.19
N ASN A 294 -45.55 -52.99 122.00
CA ASN A 294 -44.51 -53.50 121.09
C ASN A 294 -44.87 -53.41 119.59
N LYS A 295 -46.17 -53.45 119.23
CA LYS A 295 -46.62 -53.27 117.83
C LYS A 295 -46.74 -51.82 117.39
N GLN A 296 -46.98 -50.88 118.31
CA GLN A 296 -46.98 -49.45 117.97
C GLN A 296 -45.56 -48.91 117.74
N GLU A 297 -44.58 -49.44 118.46
CA GLU A 297 -43.19 -49.00 118.34
C GLU A 297 -42.57 -49.49 117.03
N GLN A 298 -42.78 -50.75 116.64
CA GLN A 298 -42.38 -51.27 115.33
C GLN A 298 -43.05 -50.53 114.17
N LEU A 299 -44.34 -50.21 114.28
CA LEU A 299 -45.05 -49.44 113.24
C LEU A 299 -44.55 -47.98 113.15
N LYS A 300 -44.18 -47.38 114.28
CA LYS A 300 -43.58 -46.03 114.31
C LYS A 300 -42.17 -46.03 113.73
N GLU A 301 -41.35 -47.03 114.02
CA GLU A 301 -40.02 -47.17 113.43
C GLU A 301 -40.10 -47.45 111.93
N GLU A 302 -41.03 -48.29 111.49
CA GLU A 302 -41.22 -48.57 110.07
C GLU A 302 -41.79 -47.36 109.32
N GLN A 303 -42.72 -46.62 109.92
CA GLN A 303 -43.16 -45.32 109.39
C GLN A 303 -42.01 -44.31 109.34
N ALA A 304 -41.15 -44.25 110.36
CA ALA A 304 -40.00 -43.35 110.36
C ALA A 304 -38.95 -43.75 109.31
N ARG A 305 -38.75 -45.06 109.09
CA ARG A 305 -37.88 -45.59 108.04
C ARG A 305 -38.42 -45.23 106.66
N LEU A 306 -39.69 -45.51 106.40
CA LEU A 306 -40.35 -45.19 105.12
C LEU A 306 -40.38 -43.67 104.87
N THR A 307 -40.57 -42.86 105.92
CA THR A 307 -40.52 -41.40 105.79
C THR A 307 -39.12 -40.92 105.41
N ARG A 308 -38.06 -41.47 106.02
CA ARG A 308 -36.67 -41.17 105.64
C ARG A 308 -36.37 -41.61 104.21
N GLU A 309 -36.85 -42.78 103.81
CA GLU A 309 -36.63 -43.32 102.47
C GLU A 309 -37.35 -42.49 101.40
N ILE A 310 -38.60 -42.07 101.66
CA ILE A 310 -39.34 -41.12 100.81
C ILE A 310 -38.60 -39.78 100.72
N SER A 311 -38.07 -39.26 101.83
CA SER A 311 -37.28 -38.02 101.81
C SER A 311 -36.00 -38.15 100.97
N ASN A 312 -35.28 -39.27 101.08
CA ASN A 312 -34.08 -39.52 100.28
C ASN A 312 -34.41 -39.67 98.79
N LEU A 313 -35.51 -40.33 98.45
CA LEU A 313 -36.01 -40.46 97.08
C LEU A 313 -36.45 -39.11 96.50
N GLN A 314 -37.06 -38.24 97.31
CA GLN A 314 -37.40 -36.87 96.89
C GLN A 314 -36.13 -36.04 96.65
N GLN A 315 -35.10 -36.20 97.48
CA GLN A 315 -33.84 -35.49 97.31
C GLN A 315 -33.09 -35.94 96.05
N THR A 316 -33.06 -37.24 95.76
CA THR A 316 -32.47 -37.78 94.52
C THR A 316 -33.26 -37.35 93.28
N LYS A 317 -34.60 -37.30 93.36
CA LYS A 317 -35.43 -36.74 92.29
C LYS A 317 -35.06 -35.28 91.98
N HIS A 318 -34.91 -34.43 93.00
CA HIS A 318 -34.52 -33.04 92.81
C HIS A 318 -33.12 -32.88 92.18
N SER A 319 -32.16 -33.75 92.54
CA SER A 319 -30.84 -33.77 91.91
C SER A 319 -30.96 -34.06 90.41
N LEU A 320 -31.74 -35.06 90.03
CA LEU A 320 -31.93 -35.44 88.61
C LEU A 320 -32.69 -34.37 87.82
N GLU A 321 -33.66 -33.68 88.43
CA GLU A 321 -34.36 -32.54 87.81
C GLU A 321 -33.42 -31.35 87.56
N SER A 322 -32.49 -31.11 88.49
CA SER A 322 -31.44 -30.08 88.33
C SER A 322 -30.50 -30.42 87.16
N ASP A 323 -30.04 -31.67 87.07
CA ASP A 323 -29.15 -32.12 85.99
C ASP A 323 -29.83 -32.05 84.61
N LEU A 324 -31.13 -32.39 84.54
CA LEU A 324 -31.93 -32.26 83.32
C LEU A 324 -32.04 -30.79 82.87
N CYS A 325 -32.15 -29.85 83.83
CA CYS A 325 -32.21 -28.42 83.55
C CYS A 325 -30.90 -27.91 82.94
N ALA A 326 -29.76 -28.28 83.52
CA ALA A 326 -28.43 -27.94 82.99
C ALA A 326 -28.22 -28.47 81.56
N LYS A 327 -28.72 -29.68 81.26
CA LYS A 327 -28.65 -30.24 79.90
C LYS A 327 -29.55 -29.50 78.91
N LYS A 328 -30.74 -29.03 79.30
CA LYS A 328 -31.58 -28.18 78.44
C LYS A 328 -30.89 -26.86 78.09
N GLU A 329 -30.17 -26.28 79.05
CA GLU A 329 -29.43 -25.04 78.85
C GLU A 329 -28.32 -25.24 77.80
N THR A 330 -27.57 -26.35 77.86
CA THR A 330 -26.58 -26.66 76.81
C THR A 330 -27.18 -26.85 75.42
N LEU A 331 -28.40 -27.42 75.32
CA LEU A 331 -29.10 -27.56 74.04
C LEU A 331 -29.52 -26.20 73.45
N SER A 332 -29.89 -25.26 74.32
CA SER A 332 -30.21 -23.88 73.92
C SER A 332 -28.99 -23.16 73.33
N THR A 333 -27.79 -23.39 73.89
CA THR A 333 -26.54 -22.82 73.37
C THR A 333 -26.20 -23.35 71.98
N TYR A 334 -26.39 -24.65 71.72
CA TYR A 334 -26.22 -25.21 70.38
C TYR A 334 -27.20 -24.63 69.36
N SER A 335 -28.45 -24.38 69.75
CA SER A 335 -29.44 -23.72 68.89
C SER A 335 -29.07 -22.26 68.56
N ALA A 336 -28.43 -21.54 69.50
CA ALA A 336 -27.96 -20.18 69.29
C ALA A 336 -26.82 -20.13 68.27
N ILE A 337 -25.81 -21.00 68.42
CA ILE A 337 -24.66 -21.10 67.48
C ILE A 337 -25.16 -21.44 66.06
N THR A 338 -26.15 -22.32 65.94
CA THR A 338 -26.70 -22.70 64.62
C THR A 338 -27.41 -21.51 63.95
N SER A 339 -28.08 -20.66 64.72
CA SER A 339 -28.71 -19.43 64.21
C SER A 339 -27.67 -18.40 63.74
N GLU A 340 -26.56 -18.26 64.48
CA GLU A 340 -25.47 -17.33 64.16
C GLU A 340 -24.79 -17.67 62.82
N ILE A 341 -24.49 -18.95 62.59
CA ILE A 341 -23.94 -19.44 61.30
C ILE A 341 -24.92 -19.14 60.15
N LEU A 342 -26.22 -19.32 60.38
CA LEU A 342 -27.25 -19.08 59.36
C LEU A 342 -27.35 -17.59 58.98
N ASP A 343 -27.14 -16.69 59.94
CA ASP A 343 -27.17 -15.24 59.70
C ASP A 343 -25.88 -14.74 59.02
N GLU A 344 -24.72 -15.29 59.36
CA GLU A 344 -23.46 -15.04 58.62
C GLU A 344 -23.58 -15.43 57.13
N TRP A 345 -24.24 -16.56 56.85
CA TRP A 345 -24.51 -17.01 55.49
C TRP A 345 -25.39 -16.04 54.70
N LYS A 346 -26.44 -15.48 55.32
CA LYS A 346 -27.32 -14.48 54.68
C LYS A 346 -26.54 -13.20 54.35
N GLU A 347 -25.67 -12.75 55.25
CA GLU A 347 -24.85 -11.56 55.03
C GLU A 347 -23.78 -11.80 53.94
N HIS A 348 -23.18 -12.99 53.86
CA HIS A 348 -22.28 -13.33 52.76
C HIS A 348 -23.00 -13.30 51.40
N ALA A 349 -24.17 -13.93 51.30
CA ALA A 349 -24.98 -13.92 50.07
C ALA A 349 -25.39 -12.50 49.65
N LYS A 350 -25.71 -11.63 50.62
CA LYS A 350 -26.01 -10.22 50.39
C LYS A 350 -24.80 -9.46 49.85
N ARG A 351 -23.60 -9.66 50.39
CA ARG A 351 -22.35 -9.04 49.88
C ARG A 351 -22.07 -9.45 48.43
N THR A 352 -22.21 -10.73 48.11
CA THR A 352 -22.02 -11.23 46.74
C THR A 352 -23.03 -10.61 45.76
N ARG A 353 -24.30 -10.44 46.18
CA ARG A 353 -25.34 -9.76 45.38
C ARG A 353 -24.96 -8.31 45.07
N THR A 354 -24.45 -7.58 46.06
CA THR A 354 -23.99 -6.19 45.87
C THR A 354 -22.81 -6.13 44.89
N SER A 355 -21.79 -6.96 45.04
CA SER A 355 -20.62 -6.98 44.15
C SER A 355 -20.96 -7.33 42.70
N ILE A 356 -21.93 -8.22 42.45
CA ILE A 356 -22.40 -8.54 41.09
C ILE A 356 -23.17 -7.35 40.49
N THR A 357 -23.98 -6.65 41.28
CA THR A 357 -24.73 -5.48 40.83
C THR A 357 -23.79 -4.32 40.45
N ASP A 358 -22.76 -4.08 41.25
CA ASP A 358 -21.74 -3.07 40.98
C ASP A 358 -20.93 -3.39 39.70
N ALA A 359 -20.69 -4.67 39.41
CA ALA A 359 -19.97 -5.10 38.21
C ALA A 359 -20.82 -5.06 36.92
N ALA A 360 -22.13 -5.28 37.03
CA ALA A 360 -23.04 -5.38 35.86
C ALA A 360 -23.67 -4.03 35.44
N GLY A 361 -23.55 -2.97 36.24
CA GLY A 361 -23.99 -1.61 35.90
C GLY A 361 -25.50 -1.43 35.69
N THR A 362 -26.31 -2.47 35.89
CA THR A 362 -27.78 -2.45 35.78
C THR A 362 -28.41 -3.27 36.90
N ALA A 363 -29.53 -2.78 37.43
CA ALA A 363 -30.25 -3.47 38.50
C ALA A 363 -30.89 -4.76 37.96
N PRO A 364 -30.63 -5.93 38.57
CA PRO A 364 -31.18 -7.19 38.10
C PRO A 364 -32.69 -7.30 38.40
N THR A 365 -33.46 -7.81 37.44
CA THR A 365 -34.90 -8.08 37.63
C THR A 365 -35.11 -9.37 38.40
N GLU A 366 -35.79 -9.31 39.56
CA GLU A 366 -36.14 -10.50 40.35
C GLU A 366 -37.29 -11.27 39.66
N GLU A 367 -36.98 -12.44 39.11
CA GLU A 367 -37.98 -13.46 38.85
C GLU A 367 -37.98 -14.49 39.99
N LYS A 368 -39.11 -15.20 40.13
CA LYS A 368 -39.47 -16.12 41.23
C LYS A 368 -38.48 -17.26 41.52
N TYR A 369 -37.39 -17.38 40.74
CA TYR A 369 -36.39 -18.47 40.85
C TYR A 369 -34.92 -18.03 40.76
N GLY A 370 -34.58 -16.73 40.69
CA GLY A 370 -33.18 -16.28 40.66
C GLY A 370 -32.96 -14.93 39.97
N LEU A 371 -31.77 -14.37 40.16
CA LEU A 371 -31.34 -13.12 39.51
C LEU A 371 -30.86 -13.41 38.09
N LEU A 372 -31.43 -12.74 37.09
CA LEU A 372 -30.91 -12.73 35.72
C LEU A 372 -30.04 -11.48 35.53
N ALA A 373 -28.75 -11.64 35.24
CA ALA A 373 -27.84 -10.54 34.94
C ALA A 373 -27.21 -10.74 33.56
N THR A 374 -27.32 -9.72 32.70
CA THR A 374 -26.70 -9.73 31.37
C THR A 374 -25.30 -9.13 31.48
N ILE A 375 -24.26 -9.95 31.39
CA ILE A 375 -22.86 -9.53 31.60
C ILE A 375 -22.32 -8.81 30.35
N SER A 376 -22.83 -9.13 29.17
CA SER A 376 -22.57 -8.46 27.89
C SER A 376 -23.66 -8.87 26.89
N GLY A 377 -23.83 -8.15 25.77
CA GLY A 377 -24.85 -8.46 24.75
C GLY A 377 -24.79 -9.87 24.12
N HIS A 378 -23.90 -10.74 24.60
CA HIS A 378 -23.69 -12.12 24.14
C HIS A 378 -23.72 -13.18 25.26
N HIS A 379 -23.84 -12.81 26.55
CA HIS A 379 -23.80 -13.76 27.67
C HIS A 379 -24.84 -13.41 28.74
N THR A 380 -25.59 -14.42 29.17
CA THR A 380 -26.58 -14.31 30.26
C THR A 380 -26.13 -15.16 31.45
N ALA A 381 -26.04 -14.53 32.62
CA ALA A 381 -25.77 -15.20 33.87
C ALA A 381 -27.05 -15.31 34.69
N PHE A 382 -27.30 -16.50 35.23
CA PHE A 382 -28.40 -16.78 36.15
C PHE A 382 -27.82 -17.17 37.50
N VAL A 383 -28.20 -16.46 38.56
CA VAL A 383 -27.81 -16.78 39.93
C VAL A 383 -29.00 -17.44 40.62
N PRO A 384 -28.98 -18.77 40.84
CA PRO A 384 -29.99 -19.43 41.64
C PRO A 384 -29.90 -18.93 43.08
N PHE A 385 -31.04 -18.89 43.77
CA PHE A 385 -31.11 -18.50 45.18
C PHE A 385 -30.17 -19.34 46.05
N ALA A 386 -29.52 -18.71 47.02
CA ALA A 386 -28.77 -19.42 48.05
C ALA A 386 -29.76 -20.32 48.84
N PRO A 387 -29.45 -21.62 49.03
CA PRO A 387 -30.31 -22.51 49.78
C PRO A 387 -30.48 -21.98 51.22
N SER A 388 -31.73 -21.87 51.65
CA SER A 388 -32.14 -21.35 52.95
C SER A 388 -32.26 -22.43 54.02
N SER A 389 -32.15 -23.70 53.63
CA SER A 389 -32.16 -24.85 54.53
C SER A 389 -31.20 -25.96 54.07
N TYR A 390 -30.83 -26.84 54.99
CA TYR A 390 -30.03 -28.03 54.70
C TYR A 390 -30.69 -28.95 53.65
N GLU A 391 -32.02 -29.02 53.67
CA GLU A 391 -32.79 -29.84 52.73
C GLU A 391 -32.77 -29.24 51.31
N GLU A 392 -32.71 -27.91 51.19
CA GLU A 392 -32.47 -27.23 49.91
C GLU A 392 -31.04 -27.43 49.40
N LEU A 393 -30.03 -27.42 50.29
CA LEU A 393 -28.64 -27.72 49.93
C LEU A 393 -28.51 -29.15 49.36
N ARG A 394 -29.18 -30.12 49.98
CA ARG A 394 -29.21 -31.52 49.50
C ARG A 394 -29.90 -31.67 48.14
N ASN A 395 -30.79 -30.74 47.81
CA ASN A 395 -31.52 -30.68 46.55
C ASN A 395 -30.91 -29.71 45.52
N ALA A 396 -29.72 -29.13 45.80
CA ALA A 396 -29.09 -28.11 44.96
C ALA A 396 -28.92 -28.58 43.50
N ASP A 397 -28.55 -29.84 43.29
CA ASP A 397 -28.41 -30.42 41.96
C ASP A 397 -29.73 -30.46 41.17
N ALA A 398 -30.84 -30.81 41.83
CA ALA A 398 -32.16 -30.80 41.21
C ALA A 398 -32.60 -29.37 40.86
N MET A 399 -32.30 -28.40 41.73
CA MET A 399 -32.58 -26.98 41.50
C MET A 399 -31.78 -26.42 40.31
N VAL A 400 -30.49 -26.74 40.21
CA VAL A 400 -29.62 -26.32 39.11
C VAL A 400 -30.07 -26.93 37.78
N ARG A 401 -30.46 -28.22 37.76
CA ARG A 401 -31.03 -28.87 36.56
C ARG A 401 -32.30 -28.17 36.08
N GLU A 402 -33.20 -27.82 37.00
CA GLU A 402 -34.45 -27.17 36.66
C GLU A 402 -34.24 -25.73 36.17
N ALA A 403 -33.30 -25.00 36.79
CA ALA A 403 -32.87 -23.69 36.32
C ALA A 403 -32.29 -23.77 34.90
N ALA A 404 -31.41 -24.74 34.62
CA ALA A 404 -30.83 -24.94 33.29
C ALA A 404 -31.90 -25.23 32.22
N LYS A 405 -32.92 -26.04 32.53
CA LYS A 405 -34.05 -26.29 31.61
C LYS A 405 -34.86 -25.04 31.32
N LYS A 406 -35.19 -24.25 32.35
CA LYS A 406 -35.92 -22.99 32.17
C LYS A 406 -35.12 -22.00 31.34
N LEU A 407 -33.82 -21.86 31.64
CA LEU A 407 -32.91 -20.99 30.89
C LEU A 407 -32.84 -21.39 29.40
N ALA A 408 -32.69 -22.69 29.12
CA ALA A 408 -32.69 -23.20 27.75
C ALA A 408 -34.02 -22.92 27.02
N THR A 409 -35.14 -22.98 27.72
CA THR A 409 -36.46 -22.66 27.16
C THR A 409 -36.60 -21.17 26.84
N CYS A 410 -36.16 -20.29 27.74
CA CYS A 410 -36.16 -18.84 27.51
C CYS A 410 -35.25 -18.45 26.34
N MET A 411 -34.07 -19.06 26.23
CA MET A 411 -33.10 -18.79 25.16
C MET A 411 -33.61 -19.23 23.78
N ASN A 412 -34.41 -20.30 23.70
CA ASN A 412 -35.05 -20.73 22.45
C ASN A 412 -36.03 -19.71 21.88
N THR A 413 -36.66 -18.88 22.73
CA THR A 413 -37.67 -17.90 22.29
C THR A 413 -37.10 -16.56 21.86
N SER A 414 -35.86 -16.23 22.26
CA SER A 414 -35.33 -14.87 22.19
C SER A 414 -34.29 -14.63 21.10
N ASN A 415 -33.98 -15.61 20.23
CA ASN A 415 -32.90 -15.51 19.22
C ASN A 415 -31.52 -15.13 19.83
N CYS A 416 -31.35 -15.33 21.14
CA CYS A 416 -30.14 -15.02 21.89
C CYS A 416 -29.09 -16.15 21.74
N ARG A 417 -27.81 -15.78 21.74
CA ARG A 417 -26.65 -16.64 21.38
C ARG A 417 -26.40 -17.81 22.34
N LYS A 418 -25.47 -18.69 21.92
CA LYS A 418 -25.34 -20.12 22.28
C LYS A 418 -24.83 -20.45 23.70
N GLU A 419 -24.39 -19.50 24.51
CA GLU A 419 -23.70 -19.78 25.78
C GLU A 419 -24.35 -19.04 26.95
N ALA A 420 -24.70 -19.80 28.01
CA ALA A 420 -25.31 -19.26 29.20
C ALA A 420 -24.68 -19.87 30.45
N PHE A 421 -24.67 -19.11 31.54
CA PHE A 421 -23.98 -19.53 32.76
C PHE A 421 -24.94 -19.54 33.96
N ILE A 422 -24.87 -20.59 34.78
CA ILE A 422 -25.52 -20.64 36.10
C ILE A 422 -24.44 -20.47 37.15
N VAL A 423 -24.53 -19.41 37.95
CA VAL A 423 -23.51 -19.08 38.96
C VAL A 423 -23.93 -19.64 40.31
N VAL A 424 -23.28 -20.70 40.79
CA VAL A 424 -23.58 -21.35 42.09
C VAL A 424 -22.49 -21.05 43.12
N PRO A 425 -22.81 -20.90 44.42
CA PRO A 425 -21.79 -20.77 45.47
C PRO A 425 -20.74 -21.88 45.41
N ASP A 426 -19.49 -21.58 45.79
CA ASP A 426 -18.36 -22.53 45.73
C ASP A 426 -18.66 -23.81 46.52
N GLU A 427 -19.38 -23.70 47.63
CA GLU A 427 -19.76 -24.80 48.52
C GLU A 427 -20.84 -25.71 47.93
N CYS A 428 -21.61 -25.22 46.95
CA CYS A 428 -22.65 -26.02 46.28
C CYS A 428 -22.07 -26.95 45.21
N MET A 429 -20.84 -26.69 44.74
CA MET A 429 -20.21 -27.49 43.68
C MET A 429 -20.02 -28.95 44.07
N MET A 430 -19.78 -29.26 45.35
CA MET A 430 -19.63 -30.64 45.82
C MET A 430 -20.94 -31.46 45.74
N TYR A 431 -22.08 -30.78 45.62
CA TYR A 431 -23.40 -31.40 45.52
C TYR A 431 -23.92 -31.46 44.08
N ILE A 432 -23.27 -30.79 43.12
CA ILE A 432 -23.70 -30.71 41.72
C ILE A 432 -22.97 -31.78 40.90
N THR A 433 -23.75 -32.67 40.29
CA THR A 433 -23.25 -33.84 39.57
C THR A 433 -22.87 -33.54 38.12
N LYS A 434 -23.37 -32.44 37.56
CA LYS A 434 -23.14 -32.06 36.16
C LYS A 434 -22.94 -30.55 36.04
N THR A 435 -21.79 -30.17 35.50
CA THR A 435 -21.40 -28.77 35.30
C THR A 435 -21.74 -28.23 33.91
N LEU A 436 -22.14 -29.10 32.97
CA LEU A 436 -22.51 -28.70 31.61
C LEU A 436 -23.84 -29.32 31.17
N TYR A 437 -24.78 -28.47 30.78
CA TYR A 437 -26.09 -28.83 30.25
C TYR A 437 -26.20 -28.36 28.80
N ALA A 438 -25.96 -29.26 27.86
CA ALA A 438 -26.11 -28.98 26.44
C ALA A 438 -27.56 -29.24 25.98
N SER A 439 -28.12 -28.26 25.28
CA SER A 439 -29.36 -28.33 24.50
C SER A 439 -29.00 -28.02 23.03
N PRO A 440 -29.76 -28.48 22.02
CA PRO A 440 -29.46 -28.21 20.61
C PRO A 440 -29.27 -26.73 20.25
N ALA A 441 -29.83 -25.82 21.05
CA ALA A 441 -29.76 -24.38 20.85
C ALA A 441 -28.77 -23.63 21.76
N CYS A 442 -28.38 -24.20 22.90
CA CYS A 442 -27.50 -23.54 23.88
C CYS A 442 -26.75 -24.52 24.78
N SER A 443 -25.53 -24.16 25.18
CA SER A 443 -24.82 -24.79 26.29
C SER A 443 -24.96 -23.93 27.55
N VAL A 444 -25.46 -24.55 28.62
CA VAL A 444 -25.53 -23.94 29.94
C VAL A 444 -24.42 -24.51 30.82
N GLU A 445 -23.46 -23.69 31.22
CA GLU A 445 -22.36 -24.09 32.09
C GLU A 445 -22.62 -23.61 33.53
N VAL A 446 -22.34 -24.46 34.51
CA VAL A 446 -22.44 -24.15 35.93
C VAL A 446 -21.06 -23.72 36.41
N ILE A 447 -20.95 -22.48 36.84
CA ILE A 447 -19.70 -21.86 37.28
C ILE A 447 -19.86 -21.27 38.67
N THR A 448 -18.76 -21.00 39.36
CA THR A 448 -18.79 -20.37 40.68
C THR A 448 -18.45 -18.89 40.65
N PRO A 449 -18.80 -18.09 41.69
CA PRO A 449 -18.39 -16.69 41.78
C PRO A 449 -16.88 -16.51 41.58
N SER A 450 -16.06 -17.38 42.15
CA SER A 450 -14.61 -17.37 42.00
C SER A 450 -14.17 -17.56 40.54
N GLN A 451 -14.85 -18.47 39.80
CA GLN A 451 -14.61 -18.70 38.37
C GLN A 451 -15.11 -17.53 37.51
N VAL A 452 -16.26 -16.93 37.83
CA VAL A 452 -16.77 -15.71 37.15
C VAL A 452 -15.77 -14.57 37.31
N ILE A 453 -15.26 -14.33 38.52
CA ILE A 453 -14.28 -13.27 38.77
C ILE A 453 -13.00 -13.51 37.95
N ALA A 454 -12.53 -14.76 37.87
CA ALA A 454 -11.37 -15.11 37.05
C ALA A 454 -11.63 -14.92 35.55
N ALA A 455 -12.81 -15.32 35.05
CA ALA A 455 -13.20 -15.18 33.65
C ALA A 455 -13.39 -13.70 33.27
N VAL A 456 -14.08 -12.91 34.10
CA VAL A 456 -14.30 -11.47 33.89
C VAL A 456 -12.97 -10.71 33.92
N ARG A 457 -12.03 -11.04 34.83
CA ARG A 457 -10.69 -10.45 34.83
C ARG A 457 -9.92 -10.76 33.55
N THR A 458 -10.07 -11.97 33.01
CA THR A 458 -9.41 -12.39 31.77
C THR A 458 -10.00 -11.69 30.56
N ILE A 459 -11.34 -11.59 30.47
CA ILE A 459 -12.05 -10.88 29.39
C ILE A 459 -11.76 -9.38 29.47
N ALA A 460 -11.75 -8.77 30.65
CA ALA A 460 -11.41 -7.35 30.83
C ALA A 460 -9.98 -7.04 30.36
N ARG A 461 -9.01 -7.95 30.59
CA ARG A 461 -7.65 -7.82 30.06
C ARG A 461 -7.61 -7.90 28.53
N PHE A 462 -8.39 -8.78 27.92
CA PHE A 462 -8.49 -8.90 26.46
C PHE A 462 -9.13 -7.66 25.80
N VAL A 463 -10.21 -7.12 26.39
CA VAL A 463 -10.89 -5.92 25.88
C VAL A 463 -10.02 -4.67 26.01
N VAL A 464 -9.20 -4.58 27.06
CA VAL A 464 -8.20 -3.51 27.21
C VAL A 464 -7.09 -3.66 26.15
N TYR A 465 -6.65 -4.89 25.86
CA TYR A 465 -5.62 -5.17 24.87
C TYR A 465 -6.04 -4.84 23.42
N GLU A 466 -7.28 -5.17 23.03
CA GLU A 466 -7.82 -4.82 21.70
C GLU A 466 -7.99 -3.30 21.51
N LYS A 467 -8.39 -2.56 22.56
CA LYS A 467 -8.52 -1.10 22.49
C LYS A 467 -7.18 -0.37 22.36
N THR A 468 -6.08 -0.98 22.80
CA THR A 468 -4.73 -0.43 22.63
C THR A 468 -4.10 -0.73 21.27
N GLN A 469 -4.59 -1.70 20.50
CA GLN A 469 -4.11 -1.95 19.13
C GLN A 469 -4.86 -1.16 18.05
N THR A 470 -6.03 -0.61 18.37
CA THR A 470 -6.87 0.19 17.44
C THR A 470 -6.67 1.71 17.59
N ARG A 471 -5.70 2.14 18.39
CA ARG A 471 -5.16 3.50 18.45
C ARG A 471 -3.72 3.47 17.97
#